data_AF-A0A0F9Q5X5-F1
#
_entry.id   AF-A0A0F9Q5X5-F1
#
_cell.length_a   1.000
_cell.length_b   1.000
_cell.length_c   1.000
_cell.angle_alpha   90.00
_cell.angle_beta   90.00
_cell.angle_gamma   90.00
#
_symmetry.space_group_name_H-M   'P 1'
#
loop_
_entity.id
_entity.type
_entity.pdbx_description
1 polymer ?
#
loop_
_entity_poly.entity_id
_entity_poly.type
_entity_poly.pdbx_seq_one_letter_code
_entity_poly.pdbx_strand_id
1 'polypeptide(L)'
;DNITDGGVYPIVSDKGVYRVGAVLLSLKNPVKIIGRTDNPIFEPETSYEKEGQVPNVVFPCGMVLLEETLFVYYGGADQVVGVATIEMKKLLKVLKQCKC
;
A
#
# COMPACT_ATOMS: atom_id res chain seq x y z
N ASP A 1 2.75 21.89 10.24
CA ASP A 1 3.65 21.73 9.07
C ASP A 1 4.72 20.73 9.41
N ASN A 2 4.77 19.59 8.70
CA ASN A 2 5.83 18.56 8.65
C ASN A 2 5.23 17.29 8.02
N ILE A 3 4.89 17.37 6.73
CA ILE A 3 4.35 16.21 5.99
C ILE A 3 5.47 15.15 5.87
N THR A 4 5.15 13.96 6.34
CA THR A 4 6.00 12.76 6.42
C THR A 4 6.13 12.04 5.09
N ASP A 5 7.28 11.46 4.79
CA ASP A 5 7.47 10.53 3.68
C ASP A 5 6.91 9.15 4.09
N GLY A 6 5.70 8.84 3.62
CA GLY A 6 5.00 7.58 3.91
C GLY A 6 5.02 6.69 2.67
N GLY A 7 5.43 5.42 2.83
CA GLY A 7 5.54 4.48 1.73
C GLY A 7 4.51 3.36 1.83
N VAL A 8 3.98 2.96 0.67
CA VAL A 8 3.15 1.77 0.50
C VAL A 8 4.02 0.67 -0.13
N TYR A 9 3.99 -0.54 0.43
CA TYR A 9 4.93 -1.61 0.05
C TYR A 9 4.20 -2.95 -0.14
N PRO A 10 4.64 -3.78 -1.10
CA PRO A 10 4.08 -5.10 -1.30
C PRO A 10 4.44 -6.04 -0.13
N ILE A 11 3.48 -6.88 0.25
CA ILE A 11 3.60 -7.98 1.21
C ILE A 11 3.20 -9.26 0.47
N VAL A 12 4.08 -10.26 0.46
CA VAL A 12 3.83 -11.55 -0.19
C VAL A 12 3.56 -12.61 0.87
N SER A 13 2.51 -13.41 0.68
CA SER A 13 2.25 -14.58 1.52
C SER A 13 2.82 -15.86 0.90
N ASP A 14 3.07 -16.89 1.72
CA ASP A 14 3.61 -18.20 1.30
C ASP A 14 2.78 -18.91 0.22
N LYS A 15 1.54 -18.47 -0.01
CA LYS A 15 0.63 -19.01 -1.04
C LYS A 15 0.71 -18.26 -2.38
N GLY A 16 1.70 -17.39 -2.57
CA GLY A 16 1.85 -16.59 -3.79
C GLY A 16 0.82 -15.46 -3.94
N VAL A 17 0.09 -15.13 -2.87
CA VAL A 17 -0.83 -13.98 -2.88
C VAL A 17 -0.05 -12.72 -2.53
N TYR A 18 -0.02 -11.76 -3.45
CA TYR A 18 0.58 -10.45 -3.27
C TYR A 18 -0.48 -9.48 -2.76
N ARG A 19 -0.18 -8.89 -1.60
CA ARG A 19 -0.99 -7.87 -0.94
C ARG A 19 -0.16 -6.64 -0.69
N VAL A 20 -0.77 -5.62 -0.11
CA VAL A 20 -0.12 -4.34 0.16
C VAL A 20 -0.26 -3.96 1.62
N GLY A 21 0.84 -3.54 2.23
CA GLY A 21 0.87 -2.88 3.53
C GLY A 21 1.39 -1.46 3.43
N ALA A 22 1.42 -0.76 4.56
CA ALA A 22 1.99 0.58 4.63
C ALA A 22 2.99 0.69 5.79
N VAL A 23 4.01 1.53 5.58
CA VAL A 23 5.03 1.85 6.57
C VAL A 23 5.16 3.37 6.66
N LEU A 24 5.25 3.86 7.89
CA LEU A 24 5.58 5.23 8.21
C LEU A 24 7.05 5.28 8.68
N LEU A 25 7.86 6.07 7.99
CA LEU A 25 9.28 6.21 8.26
C LEU A 25 9.59 7.55 8.93
N SER A 26 10.69 7.61 9.69
CA SER A 26 11.15 8.87 10.27
C SER A 26 11.75 9.78 9.20
N LEU A 27 11.25 11.01 9.12
CA LEU A 27 11.78 12.04 8.22
C LEU A 27 13.27 12.36 8.47
N LYS A 28 13.74 12.24 9.72
CA LYS A 28 15.13 12.50 10.08
C LYS A 28 16.06 11.33 9.80
N ASN A 29 15.52 10.11 9.81
CA ASN A 29 16.29 8.89 9.59
C ASN A 29 15.38 7.81 8.96
N PRO A 30 15.38 7.66 7.62
CA PRO A 30 14.42 6.82 6.92
C PRO A 30 14.59 5.31 7.19
N VAL A 31 15.73 4.87 7.75
CA VAL A 31 15.85 3.47 8.20
C VAL A 31 15.04 3.18 9.47
N LYS A 32 14.57 4.23 10.16
CA LYS A 32 13.75 4.10 11.36
C LYS A 32 12.27 4.03 10.97
N ILE A 33 11.67 2.86 11.15
CA ILE A 33 10.23 2.66 11.12
C ILE A 33 9.60 3.27 12.37
N ILE A 34 8.57 4.08 12.19
CA ILE A 34 7.80 4.71 13.30
C ILE A 34 6.33 4.27 13.31
N GLY A 35 5.90 3.51 12.31
CA GLY A 35 4.61 2.84 12.25
C GLY A 35 4.56 1.86 11.07
N ARG A 36 3.83 0.76 11.21
CA ARG A 36 3.66 -0.26 10.17
C ARG A 36 2.35 -0.96 10.38
N THR A 37 1.59 -1.21 9.32
CA THR A 37 0.33 -1.95 9.42
C THR A 37 0.58 -3.43 9.72
N ASP A 38 -0.12 -3.99 10.71
CA ASP A 38 -0.02 -5.42 11.05
C ASP A 38 -0.73 -6.32 10.04
N ASN A 39 -1.80 -5.80 9.43
CA ASN A 39 -2.57 -6.47 8.40
C ASN A 39 -2.42 -5.74 7.05
N PRO A 40 -2.65 -6.44 5.92
CA PRO A 40 -2.77 -5.81 4.62
C PRO A 40 -3.82 -4.70 4.61
N ILE A 41 -3.52 -3.61 3.90
CA ILE A 41 -4.47 -2.51 3.64
C ILE A 41 -5.17 -2.65 2.29
N PHE A 42 -4.64 -3.51 1.42
CA PHE A 42 -5.19 -3.79 0.09
C PHE A 42 -4.76 -5.19 -0.35
N GLU A 43 -5.72 -5.97 -0.85
CA GLU A 43 -5.53 -7.34 -1.32
C GLU A 43 -6.38 -7.64 -2.57
N PRO A 44 -6.07 -8.71 -3.33
CA PRO A 44 -6.82 -9.08 -4.52
C PRO A 44 -8.25 -9.48 -4.19
N GLU A 45 -9.24 -8.75 -4.72
CA GLU A 45 -10.66 -9.01 -4.47
C GLU A 45 -11.45 -9.24 -5.75
N THR A 46 -11.13 -8.49 -6.80
CA THR A 46 -11.82 -8.51 -8.09
C THR A 46 -11.31 -9.63 -8.99
N SER A 47 -12.08 -9.97 -10.03
CA SER A 47 -11.69 -11.01 -10.98
C SER A 47 -10.39 -10.66 -11.71
N TYR A 48 -10.19 -9.41 -12.10
CA TYR A 48 -8.97 -8.98 -12.80
C TYR A 48 -7.71 -8.92 -11.91
N GLU A 49 -7.85 -9.05 -10.59
CA GLU A 49 -6.72 -9.19 -9.65
C GLU A 49 -6.46 -10.67 -9.30
N LYS A 50 -7.51 -11.51 -9.37
CA LYS A 50 -7.46 -12.94 -9.05
C LYS A 50 -7.13 -13.81 -10.25
N GLU A 51 -7.44 -13.35 -11.46
CA GLU A 51 -7.28 -14.07 -12.71
C GLU A 51 -6.39 -13.26 -13.66
N GLY A 52 -5.31 -13.86 -14.15
CA GLY A 52 -4.34 -13.21 -15.05
C GLY A 52 -3.09 -14.06 -15.23
N GLN A 53 -1.99 -13.45 -15.67
CA GLN A 53 -0.73 -14.14 -15.88
C GLN A 53 -0.16 -14.69 -14.55
N VAL A 54 -0.31 -13.92 -13.47
CA VAL A 54 -0.01 -14.36 -12.10
C VAL A 54 -1.26 -14.10 -11.26
N PRO A 55 -1.98 -15.15 -10.81
CA PRO A 55 -3.24 -14.96 -10.10
C PRO A 55 -3.01 -14.43 -8.68
N ASN A 56 -4.00 -13.70 -8.15
CA ASN A 56 -4.00 -13.14 -6.80
C ASN A 56 -2.87 -12.13 -6.55
N VAL A 57 -2.73 -11.16 -7.46
CA VAL A 57 -1.71 -10.11 -7.37
C VAL A 57 -2.35 -8.73 -7.39
N VAL A 58 -2.01 -7.93 -6.37
CA VAL A 58 -2.05 -6.47 -6.40
C VAL A 58 -0.66 -5.94 -6.06
N PHE A 59 -0.03 -5.23 -7.00
CA PHE A 59 1.36 -4.78 -6.86
C PHE A 59 1.50 -3.26 -7.04
N PRO A 60 1.76 -2.47 -5.99
CA PRO A 60 1.80 -1.02 -6.07
C PRO A 60 3.08 -0.55 -6.76
N CYS A 61 2.94 0.29 -7.79
CA CYS A 61 4.06 0.77 -8.61
C CYS A 61 4.27 2.29 -8.51
N GLY A 62 3.22 3.04 -8.17
CA GLY A 62 3.30 4.50 -8.11
C GLY A 62 2.17 5.09 -7.28
N MET A 63 2.43 6.25 -6.69
CA MET A 63 1.47 6.94 -5.85
C MET A 63 1.47 8.43 -6.18
N VAL A 64 0.30 9.06 -6.18
CA VAL A 64 0.17 10.51 -6.26
C VAL A 64 -0.80 11.00 -5.20
N LEU A 65 -0.40 12.01 -4.43
CA LEU A 65 -1.28 12.70 -3.51
C LEU A 65 -1.91 13.88 -4.24
N LEU A 66 -3.23 13.83 -4.43
CA LEU A 66 -4.01 14.93 -4.96
C LEU A 66 -4.96 15.41 -3.86
N GLU A 67 -4.77 16.65 -3.44
CA GLU A 67 -5.45 17.24 -2.29
C GLU A 67 -5.26 16.37 -1.02
N GLU A 68 -6.33 15.75 -0.52
CA GLU A 68 -6.29 14.86 0.65
C GLU A 68 -6.40 13.38 0.29
N THR A 69 -6.41 13.04 -1.01
CA THR A 69 -6.58 11.66 -1.50
C THR A 69 -5.29 11.12 -2.11
N LEU A 70 -4.82 10.00 -1.57
CA LEU A 70 -3.73 9.23 -2.14
C LEU A 70 -4.29 8.28 -3.21
N PHE A 71 -3.79 8.41 -4.44
CA PHE A 71 -4.04 7.50 -5.53
C PHE A 71 -2.86 6.55 -5.64
N VAL A 72 -3.12 5.24 -5.60
CA VAL A 72 -2.11 4.19 -5.71
C VAL A 72 -2.35 3.43 -7.01
N TYR A 73 -1.45 3.58 -7.96
CA TYR A 73 -1.45 2.83 -9.21
C TYR A 73 -0.77 1.49 -8.98
N TYR A 74 -1.45 0.41 -9.36
CA TYR A 74 -0.99 -0.95 -9.10
C TYR A 74 -1.19 -1.87 -10.31
N GLY A 75 -0.36 -2.89 -10.41
CA GLY A 75 -0.55 -4.01 -11.33
C GLY A 75 -1.51 -5.04 -10.73
N GLY A 76 -2.54 -5.42 -11.49
CA GLY A 76 -3.48 -6.48 -11.15
C GLY A 76 -3.19 -7.74 -11.97
N ALA A 77 -2.98 -8.86 -11.29
CA ALA A 77 -2.73 -10.19 -11.87
C ALA A 77 -1.65 -10.26 -12.99
N ASP A 78 -0.64 -9.39 -12.94
CA ASP A 78 0.38 -9.18 -13.99
C ASP A 78 -0.23 -8.96 -15.40
N GLN A 79 -1.42 -8.36 -15.46
CA GLN A 79 -2.19 -8.23 -16.70
C GLN A 79 -2.77 -6.82 -16.90
N VAL A 80 -3.21 -6.17 -15.83
CA VAL A 80 -3.88 -4.87 -15.90
C VAL A 80 -3.20 -3.84 -15.00
N VAL A 81 -3.46 -2.56 -15.26
CA VAL A 81 -3.14 -1.46 -14.35
C VAL A 81 -4.44 -0.91 -13.77
N GLY A 82 -4.53 -0.90 -12.45
CA GLY A 82 -5.65 -0.33 -11.69
C GLY A 82 -5.22 0.89 -10.87
N VAL A 83 -6.21 1.56 -10.29
CA VAL A 83 -5.98 2.62 -9.30
C VAL A 83 -6.88 2.40 -8.09
N ALA A 84 -6.28 2.43 -6.90
CA ALA A 84 -6.97 2.40 -5.62
C ALA A 84 -6.78 3.75 -4.92
N THR A 85 -7.77 4.17 -4.13
CA THR A 85 -7.72 5.47 -3.43
C THR A 85 -7.93 5.33 -1.93
N ILE A 86 -7.26 6.19 -1.17
CA ILE A 86 -7.47 6.32 0.27
C ILE A 86 -7.25 7.76 0.70
N GLU A 87 -8.07 8.23 1.65
CA GLU A 87 -7.81 9.52 2.30
C GLU A 87 -6.51 9.46 3.11
N MET A 88 -5.62 10.42 2.88
CA MET A 88 -4.30 10.47 3.54
C MET A 88 -4.43 10.53 5.07
N LYS A 89 -5.44 11.25 5.58
CA LYS A 89 -5.73 11.32 7.02
C LYS A 89 -6.11 9.96 7.60
N LYS A 90 -6.88 9.16 6.86
CA LYS A 90 -7.28 7.80 7.27
C LYS A 90 -6.08 6.87 7.32
N LEU A 91 -5.22 6.90 6.30
CA LEU A 91 -3.99 6.11 6.27
C LEU A 91 -3.05 6.46 7.44
N LEU A 92 -2.79 7.75 7.66
CA LEU A 92 -1.94 8.21 8.76
C LEU A 92 -2.51 7.86 10.13
N LYS A 93 -3.83 7.86 10.29
CA LYS A 93 -4.48 7.44 11.54
C LYS A 93 -4.17 5.98 11.85
N VAL A 94 -4.29 5.08 10.87
CA VAL A 94 -3.95 3.66 11.04
C VAL A 94 -2.46 3.51 11.38
N LEU A 95 -1.57 4.14 10.61
CA LEU A 95 -0.12 4.02 10.80
C LEU A 95 0.37 4.56 12.16
N LYS A 96 -0.27 5.59 12.70
CA LYS A 96 0.08 6.14 14.03
C LYS A 96 -0.46 5.30 15.19
N GLN A 97 -1.46 4.46 14.95
CA GLN A 97 -2.02 3.56 15.96
C GLN A 97 -1.19 2.29 16.09
N CYS A 98 -0.60 1.82 14.99
CA CYS A 98 0.32 0.69 14.99
C CYS A 98 1.71 1.16 15.48
N LYS A 99 2.12 0.72 16.67
CA LYS A 99 3.47 1.00 17.20
C LYS A 99 4.44 -0.09 16.74
N CYS A 100 5.64 0.32 16.33
CA CYS A 100 6.78 -0.56 16.02
C CYS A 100 7.84 -0.47 17.11
#